data_AF-A0A6N1ALD3-F1
#
_entry.id   AF-A0A6N1ALD3-F1
#
_cell.length_a   1.000
_cell.length_b   1.000
_cell.length_c   1.000
_cell.angle_alpha   90.00
_cell.angle_beta   90.00
_cell.angle_gamma   90.00
#
_symmetry.space_group_name_H-M   'P 1'
#
loop_
_entity.id
_entity.type
_entity.pdbx_description
1 polymer ?
#
loop_
_entity_poly.entity_id
_entity_poly.type
_entity_poly.pdbx_seq_one_letter_code
_entity_poly.pdbx_strand_id
1 'polypeptide(L)'
;MPVVYVARSAALTKWASDVGQGKHIYKLGIAEDEAAVKAAVAAGWGGESDWKLVHSKQIDDLDEDSALARLGRREKVIDPTYYPRLKGAAGVYRITLTNVQNSLLVAKAMTADEPLTEVKVKPKDIADYMIRNAIA
;
A
#
# COMPACT_ATOMS: atom_id res chain seq x y z
N MET A 1 -7.95 -17.11 -7.90
CA MET A 1 -8.66 -15.96 -7.31
C MET A 1 -7.65 -14.85 -7.21
N PRO A 2 -7.95 -13.67 -7.77
CA PRO A 2 -7.02 -12.56 -7.76
C PRO A 2 -6.64 -12.19 -6.33
N VAL A 3 -5.42 -11.67 -6.19
CA VAL A 3 -4.81 -11.32 -4.92
C VAL A 3 -4.41 -9.86 -4.98
N VAL A 4 -5.03 -9.03 -4.15
CA VAL A 4 -4.53 -7.68 -3.88
C VAL A 4 -3.39 -7.77 -2.89
N TYR A 5 -2.31 -7.05 -3.17
CA TYR A 5 -1.12 -7.09 -2.35
C TYR A 5 -0.52 -5.71 -2.13
N VAL A 6 0.21 -5.59 -1.03
CA VAL A 6 0.96 -4.39 -0.67
C VAL A 6 2.41 -4.75 -0.44
N ALA A 7 3.31 -4.05 -1.11
CA ALA A 7 4.75 -4.24 -0.99
C ALA A 7 5.47 -2.94 -0.62
N ARG A 8 6.70 -3.08 -0.11
CA ARG A 8 7.56 -1.96 0.27
C ARG A 8 9.01 -2.23 -0.12
N SER A 9 9.70 -1.19 -0.59
CA SER A 9 11.15 -1.15 -0.79
C SER A 9 11.78 -0.15 0.19
N ALA A 10 12.92 -0.50 0.79
CA ALA A 10 13.67 0.38 1.67
C ALA A 10 14.45 1.43 0.86
N ALA A 11 15.03 1.02 -0.27
CA ALA A 11 15.73 1.92 -1.20
C ALA A 11 14.78 2.98 -1.77
N LEU A 12 13.58 2.58 -2.22
CA LEU A 12 12.57 3.51 -2.70
C LEU A 12 12.08 4.43 -1.58
N THR A 13 11.87 3.90 -0.36
CA THR A 13 11.48 4.71 0.80
C THR A 13 12.53 5.79 1.10
N LYS A 14 13.82 5.44 1.03
CA LYS A 14 14.91 6.39 1.26
C LYS A 14 14.88 7.51 0.22
N TRP A 15 14.87 7.13 -1.07
CA TRP A 15 14.76 8.10 -2.16
C TRP A 15 13.55 9.02 -2.01
N ALA A 16 12.38 8.47 -1.70
CA ALA A 16 11.16 9.24 -1.50
C ALA A 16 11.29 10.24 -0.34
N SER A 17 11.97 9.86 0.74
CA SER A 17 12.28 10.78 1.84
C SER A 17 13.20 11.93 1.37
N ASP A 18 14.20 11.62 0.54
CA ASP A 18 15.16 12.61 0.02
C ASP A 18 14.48 13.64 -0.91
N VAL A 19 13.42 13.25 -1.63
CA VAL A 19 12.63 14.13 -2.50
C VAL A 19 11.37 14.71 -1.85
N GLY A 20 11.24 14.64 -0.52
CA GLY A 20 10.13 15.25 0.23
C GLY A 20 8.79 14.49 0.20
N GLN A 21 8.77 13.28 -0.37
CA GLN A 21 7.59 12.40 -0.36
C GLN A 21 7.41 11.64 0.97
N GLY A 22 8.43 11.63 1.83
CA GLY A 22 8.35 11.05 3.18
C GLY A 22 8.67 9.56 3.24
N LYS A 23 8.36 8.92 4.37
CA LYS A 23 8.90 7.58 4.73
C LYS A 23 7.89 6.42 4.64
N HIS A 24 6.63 6.72 4.35
CA HIS A 24 5.54 5.74 4.31
C HIS A 24 5.13 5.48 2.88
N ILE A 25 6.07 4.92 2.11
CA ILE A 25 5.88 4.61 0.70
C ILE A 25 5.59 3.13 0.55
N TYR A 26 4.49 2.83 -0.13
CA TYR A 26 4.01 1.48 -0.36
C TYR A 26 3.51 1.36 -1.79
N LYS A 27 3.64 0.17 -2.37
CA LYS A 27 3.02 -0.18 -3.64
C LYS A 27 1.80 -1.05 -3.37
N LEU A 28 0.67 -0.74 -3.98
CA LEU A 28 -0.47 -1.63 -4.13
C LEU A 28 -0.46 -2.22 -5.55
N GLY A 29 -0.85 -3.48 -5.68
CA GLY A 29 -1.12 -4.10 -6.97
C GLY A 29 -2.10 -5.26 -6.83
N ILE A 30 -2.57 -5.76 -7.97
CA ILE A 30 -3.39 -6.98 -8.05
C ILE A 30 -2.65 -7.98 -8.94
N ALA A 31 -2.64 -9.24 -8.52
CA ALA A 31 -2.10 -10.35 -9.30
C ALA A 31 -3.13 -11.48 -9.41
N GLU A 32 -2.98 -12.37 -10.39
CA GLU A 32 -3.93 -13.47 -10.63
C GLU A 32 -3.97 -14.50 -9.48
N ASP A 33 -2.82 -14.70 -8.83
CA ASP A 33 -2.64 -15.61 -7.69
C ASP A 33 -1.42 -15.24 -6.83
N GLU A 34 -1.19 -16.00 -5.74
CA GLU A 34 -0.06 -15.78 -4.84
C GLU A 34 1.32 -16.03 -5.48
N ALA A 35 1.41 -16.90 -6.50
CA ALA A 35 2.66 -17.15 -7.20
C ALA A 35 3.03 -15.95 -8.07
N ALA A 36 2.05 -15.35 -8.74
CA ALA A 36 2.19 -14.11 -9.49
C ALA A 36 2.56 -12.94 -8.56
N VAL A 37 1.99 -12.84 -7.35
CA VAL A 37 2.45 -11.85 -6.34
C VAL A 37 3.94 -12.01 -6.03
N LYS A 38 4.39 -13.24 -5.74
CA LYS A 38 5.80 -13.51 -5.44
C LYS A 38 6.71 -13.18 -6.61
N ALA A 39 6.32 -13.53 -7.83
CA ALA A 39 7.06 -13.22 -9.04
C ALA A 39 7.16 -11.69 -9.26
N ALA A 40 6.05 -10.97 -9.08
CA ALA A 40 6.01 -9.51 -9.23
C ALA A 40 6.88 -8.81 -8.18
N VAL A 41 6.82 -9.22 -6.91
CA VAL A 41 7.65 -8.68 -5.83
C VAL A 41 9.13 -8.97 -6.08
N ALA A 42 9.48 -10.16 -6.58
CA ALA A 42 10.86 -10.51 -6.90
C ALA A 42 11.41 -9.73 -8.11
N ALA A 43 10.58 -9.48 -9.13
CA ALA A 43 10.95 -8.62 -10.26
C ALA A 43 11.22 -7.17 -9.81
N GLY A 44 10.44 -6.69 -8.84
CA GLY A 44 10.58 -5.37 -8.26
C GLY A 44 10.15 -4.24 -9.21
N TRP A 45 10.22 -3.02 -8.71
CA TRP A 45 9.76 -1.81 -9.40
C TRP A 45 10.71 -0.64 -9.17
N GLY A 46 10.66 0.37 -10.04
CA GLY A 46 11.52 1.56 -9.91
C GLY A 46 13.02 1.29 -10.06
N GLY A 47 13.39 0.13 -10.62
CA GLY A 47 14.77 -0.31 -10.67
C GLY A 47 15.35 -0.78 -9.34
N GLU A 48 14.51 -0.96 -8.31
CA GLU A 48 14.90 -1.51 -7.02
C GLU A 48 14.51 -2.99 -6.94
N SER A 49 15.36 -3.80 -6.30
CA SER A 49 15.16 -5.25 -6.12
C SER A 49 14.95 -5.66 -4.66
N ASP A 50 14.90 -4.69 -3.73
CA ASP A 50 14.76 -4.91 -2.30
C ASP A 50 13.28 -4.92 -1.83
N TRP A 51 12.36 -5.12 -2.77
CA TRP A 51 10.92 -5.14 -2.50
C TRP A 51 10.54 -6.33 -1.62
N LYS A 52 9.70 -6.06 -0.63
CA LYS A 52 9.17 -7.05 0.30
C LYS A 52 7.66 -6.96 0.33
N LEU A 53 7.01 -8.12 0.25
CA LEU A 53 5.58 -8.24 0.50
C LEU A 53 5.30 -7.89 1.97
N VAL A 54 4.38 -6.96 2.19
CA VAL A 54 3.95 -6.54 3.53
C VAL A 54 2.68 -7.27 3.91
N HIS A 55 1.70 -7.30 3.00
CA HIS A 55 0.47 -8.05 3.18
C HIS A 55 -0.19 -8.35 1.83
N SER A 56 -1.08 -9.34 1.81
CA SER A 56 -1.87 -9.73 0.65
C SER A 56 -3.21 -10.30 1.12
N LYS A 57 -4.23 -10.18 0.26
CA LYS A 57 -5.57 -10.69 0.51
C LYS A 57 -6.18 -11.20 -0.79
N GLN A 58 -6.81 -12.37 -0.75
CA GLN A 58 -7.63 -12.84 -1.85
C GLN A 58 -8.87 -11.96 -2.00
N ILE A 59 -9.20 -11.65 -3.24
CA ILE A 59 -10.34 -10.82 -3.61
C ILE A 59 -11.14 -11.52 -4.71
N ASP A 60 -12.39 -11.10 -4.85
CA ASP A 60 -13.23 -11.48 -5.96
C ASP A 60 -12.86 -10.66 -7.21
N ASP A 61 -13.75 -10.63 -8.19
CA ASP A 61 -13.54 -9.98 -9.49
C ASP A 61 -13.40 -8.45 -9.35
N LEU A 62 -12.17 -7.98 -9.17
CA LEU A 62 -11.80 -6.56 -9.09
C LEU A 62 -10.54 -6.32 -9.92
N ASP A 63 -10.64 -5.39 -10.85
CA ASP A 63 -9.53 -4.97 -11.69
C ASP A 63 -8.55 -4.04 -10.96
N GLU A 64 -7.28 -4.09 -11.37
CA GLU A 64 -6.20 -3.30 -10.76
C GLU A 64 -6.47 -1.79 -10.86
N ASP A 65 -6.90 -1.31 -12.03
CA ASP A 65 -7.13 0.11 -12.26
C ASP A 65 -8.24 0.67 -11.35
N SER A 66 -9.34 -0.06 -11.16
CA SER A 66 -10.40 0.30 -10.22
C SER A 66 -9.89 0.35 -8.79
N ALA A 67 -9.10 -0.64 -8.37
CA ALA A 67 -8.54 -0.69 -7.02
C ALA A 67 -7.60 0.51 -6.77
N LEU A 68 -6.74 0.82 -7.74
CA LEU A 68 -5.84 1.97 -7.70
C LEU A 68 -6.61 3.31 -7.70
N ALA A 69 -7.66 3.42 -8.50
CA ALA A 69 -8.51 4.61 -8.57
C ALA A 69 -9.25 4.86 -7.25
N ARG A 70 -9.77 3.80 -6.59
CA ARG A 70 -10.43 3.89 -5.28
C ARG A 70 -9.47 4.37 -4.20
N LEU A 71 -8.28 3.76 -4.11
CA LEU A 71 -7.27 4.18 -3.14
C LEU A 71 -6.74 5.60 -3.43
N GLY A 72 -6.58 5.96 -4.70
CA GLY A 72 -6.11 7.29 -5.14
C GLY A 72 -7.05 8.44 -4.78
N ARG A 73 -8.34 8.17 -4.49
CA ARG A 73 -9.27 9.19 -3.97
C ARG A 73 -9.00 9.54 -2.50
N ARG A 74 -8.31 8.67 -1.76
CA ARG A 74 -8.07 8.81 -0.31
C ARG A 74 -6.62 9.13 0.04
N GLU A 75 -5.69 8.59 -0.72
CA GLU A 75 -4.25 8.70 -0.45
C GLU A 75 -3.50 9.31 -1.63
N LYS A 76 -2.34 9.91 -1.33
CA LYS A 76 -1.55 10.61 -2.33
C LYS A 76 -0.78 9.61 -3.20
N VAL A 77 -1.15 9.53 -4.48
CA VAL A 77 -0.43 8.77 -5.51
C VAL A 77 0.91 9.45 -5.81
N ILE A 78 1.97 8.67 -5.95
CA ILE A 78 3.26 9.11 -6.48
C ILE A 78 3.30 8.74 -7.96
N ASP A 79 2.98 9.70 -8.81
CA ASP A 79 2.84 9.46 -10.25
C ASP A 79 4.22 9.27 -10.91
N PRO A 80 4.44 8.16 -11.64
CA PRO A 80 5.70 7.92 -12.36
C PRO A 80 6.02 8.97 -13.43
N THR A 81 5.01 9.71 -13.93
CA THR A 81 5.17 10.80 -14.90
C THR A 81 5.97 11.97 -14.33
N TYR A 82 5.73 12.29 -13.05
CA TYR A 82 6.48 13.33 -12.33
C TYR A 82 7.76 12.79 -11.68
N TYR A 83 7.87 11.47 -11.53
CA TYR A 83 9.00 10.81 -10.88
C TYR A 83 9.60 9.69 -11.75
N PRO A 84 10.53 10.03 -12.66
CA PRO A 84 11.16 9.07 -13.59
C PRO A 84 11.83 7.88 -12.89
N ARG A 85 12.23 8.05 -11.61
CA ARG A 85 12.81 6.98 -10.79
C ARG A 85 11.89 5.77 -10.67
N LEU A 86 10.57 5.95 -10.73
CA LEU A 86 9.60 4.85 -10.67
C LEU A 86 9.59 3.98 -11.93
N LYS A 87 10.23 4.40 -13.03
CA LYS A 87 10.29 3.64 -14.30
C LYS A 87 8.91 3.16 -14.78
N GLY A 88 7.89 4.01 -14.68
CA GLY A 88 6.52 3.66 -15.06
C GLY A 88 5.73 2.84 -14.04
N ALA A 89 6.28 2.55 -12.85
CA ALA A 89 5.58 1.78 -11.83
C ALA A 89 4.37 2.55 -11.28
N ALA A 90 3.17 2.11 -11.66
CA ALA A 90 1.92 2.59 -11.10
C ALA A 90 1.65 2.01 -9.71
N GLY A 91 0.65 2.58 -9.02
CA GLY A 91 0.18 2.09 -7.73
C GLY A 91 1.13 2.32 -6.56
N VAL A 92 2.01 3.32 -6.67
CA VAL A 92 2.87 3.75 -5.56
C VAL A 92 2.21 4.90 -4.82
N TYR A 93 2.09 4.78 -3.50
CA TYR A 93 1.39 5.73 -2.64
C TYR A 93 2.28 6.23 -1.52
N ARG A 94 2.10 7.51 -1.18
CA ARG A 94 2.49 8.07 0.11
C ARG A 94 1.32 7.95 1.06
N ILE A 95 1.48 7.14 2.09
CA ILE A 95 0.45 6.93 3.11
C ILE A 95 0.61 7.92 4.26
N THR A 96 -0.49 8.56 4.65
CA THR A 96 -0.53 9.43 5.82
C THR A 96 -0.85 8.61 7.07
N LEU A 97 0.08 8.52 8.02
CA LEU A 97 -0.11 7.72 9.25
C LEU A 97 -1.37 8.12 10.04
N THR A 98 -1.69 9.40 10.08
CA THR A 98 -2.89 9.91 10.75
C THR A 98 -4.17 9.31 10.18
N ASN A 99 -4.26 9.12 8.86
CA ASN A 99 -5.43 8.49 8.23
C ASN A 99 -5.56 7.02 8.67
N VAL A 100 -4.42 6.31 8.74
CA VAL A 100 -4.38 4.93 9.20
C VAL A 100 -4.80 4.84 10.67
N GLN A 101 -4.25 5.70 11.53
CA GLN A 101 -4.62 5.79 12.96
C GLN A 101 -6.12 6.05 13.14
N ASN A 102 -6.67 7.02 12.41
CA ASN A 102 -8.10 7.34 12.45
C ASN A 102 -8.95 6.15 12.02
N SER A 103 -8.56 5.45 10.94
CA SER A 103 -9.28 4.26 10.48
C SER A 103 -9.23 3.11 11.49
N LEU A 104 -8.08 2.90 12.16
CA LEU A 104 -7.95 1.89 13.22
C LEU A 104 -8.79 2.25 14.45
N LEU A 105 -8.82 3.52 14.83
CA LEU A 105 -9.60 4.00 15.97
C LEU A 105 -11.11 3.80 15.72
N VAL A 106 -11.59 4.14 14.52
CA VAL A 106 -12.99 3.91 14.13
C VAL A 106 -13.33 2.42 14.16
N ALA A 107 -12.47 1.55 13.63
CA ALA A 107 -12.69 0.10 13.67
C ALA A 107 -12.77 -0.44 15.11
N LYS A 108 -11.92 0.06 16.02
CA LYS A 108 -11.95 -0.32 17.44
C LYS A 108 -13.21 0.16 18.15
N ALA A 109 -13.64 1.40 17.89
CA ALA A 109 -14.85 1.97 18.47
C ALA A 109 -16.11 1.17 18.09
N MET A 110 -16.13 0.55 16.90
CA MET A 110 -17.23 -0.30 16.44
C MET A 110 -17.24 -1.71 17.04
N THR A 111 -16.19 -2.13 17.73
CA THR A 111 -16.04 -3.49 18.30
C THR A 111 -16.19 -3.52 19.83
N ALA A 112 -16.12 -2.35 20.49
CA ALA A 112 -16.40 -2.05 21.91
C ALA A 112 -16.07 -3.12 22.98
N ASP A 113 -14.91 -2.96 23.62
CA ASP A 113 -14.67 -3.08 25.10
C ASP A 113 -13.21 -2.74 25.48
N GLU A 114 -12.35 -2.39 24.51
CA GLU A 114 -10.96 -1.99 24.78
C GLU A 114 -10.80 -0.47 24.94
N PRO A 115 -9.97 0.01 25.88
CA PRO A 115 -9.67 1.42 26.03
C PRO A 115 -8.98 1.98 24.78
N LEU A 116 -9.41 3.18 24.37
CA LEU A 116 -8.85 3.98 23.27
C LEU A 116 -7.43 4.46 23.63
N THR A 117 -6.48 3.54 23.62
CA THR A 117 -5.05 3.81 23.83
C THR A 117 -4.38 4.19 22.52
N GLU A 118 -3.25 4.89 22.63
CA GLU A 118 -2.46 5.36 21.49
C GLU A 118 -2.10 4.19 20.55
N VAL A 119 -2.67 4.21 19.33
CA VAL A 119 -2.50 3.13 18.37
C VAL A 119 -1.18 3.31 17.63
N LYS A 120 -0.16 2.55 18.06
CA LYS A 120 1.10 2.43 17.32
C LYS A 120 0.85 1.68 16.01
N VAL A 121 0.90 2.40 14.89
CA VAL A 121 0.71 1.84 13.54
C VAL A 121 1.90 0.96 13.16
N LYS A 122 1.62 -0.30 12.82
CA LYS A 122 2.58 -1.24 12.25
C LYS A 122 2.49 -1.24 10.72
N PRO A 123 3.53 -1.71 10.00
CA PRO A 123 3.48 -1.83 8.54
C PRO A 123 2.31 -2.69 8.03
N LYS A 124 1.96 -3.75 8.77
CA LYS A 124 0.80 -4.59 8.46
C LYS A 124 -0.51 -3.80 8.52
N ASP A 125 -0.69 -2.95 9.54
CA ASP A 125 -1.90 -2.12 9.68
C ASP A 125 -2.05 -1.12 8.52
N ILE A 126 -0.93 -0.59 8.01
CA ILE A 126 -0.91 0.27 6.82
C ILE A 126 -1.36 -0.52 5.59
N ALA A 127 -0.83 -1.73 5.41
CA ALA A 127 -1.19 -2.58 4.29
C ALA A 127 -2.67 -3.01 4.36
N ASP A 128 -3.17 -3.38 5.53
CA ASP A 128 -4.58 -3.68 5.78
C ASP A 128 -5.48 -2.48 5.45
N TYR A 129 -5.10 -1.28 5.88
CA TYR A 129 -5.79 -0.04 5.54
C TYR A 129 -5.82 0.21 4.03
N MET A 130 -4.69 0.04 3.33
CA MET A 130 -4.61 0.21 1.87
C MET A 130 -5.51 -0.78 1.15
N ILE A 131 -5.41 -2.07 1.50
CA ILE A 131 -6.23 -3.13 0.90
C ILE A 131 -7.72 -2.85 1.12
N ARG A 132 -8.12 -2.51 2.35
CA ARG A 132 -9.52 -2.21 2.67
C ARG A 132 -10.07 -1.07 1.82
N ASN A 133 -9.30 0.02 1.65
CA ASN A 133 -9.75 1.16 0.86
C ASN A 133 -9.68 0.94 -0.65
N ALA A 134 -8.86 0.00 -1.12
CA ALA A 134 -8.79 -0.38 -2.52
C ALA A 134 -9.97 -1.28 -2.93
N ILE A 135 -10.47 -2.13 -2.03
CA ILE A 135 -11.58 -3.06 -2.32
C ILE A 135 -12.97 -2.53 -1.95
N ALA A 136 -13.03 -1.45 -1.16
CA ALA A 136 -14.28 -0.81 -0.71
C ALA A 136 -15.06 -0.14 -1.84
#